data_AF-A0A1I2NLD0-F1
#
_entry.id   AF-A0A1I2NLD0-F1
#
_cell.length_a   1.000
_cell.length_b   1.000
_cell.length_c   1.000
_cell.angle_alpha   90.00
_cell.angle_beta   90.00
_cell.angle_gamma   90.00
#
_symmetry.space_group_name_H-M   'P 1'
#
loop_
_entity.id
_entity.type
_entity.pdbx_description
1 polymer ?
#
loop_
_entity_poly.entity_id
_entity_poly.type
_entity_poly.pdbx_seq_one_letter_code
_entity_poly.pdbx_strand_id
1 'polypeptide(L)'
;MRIPFGSLATAAVTLLLVPLAAPSPARAGEAAAITDGLVLWYRLDEKSGALATDSSGNNRTGTVAGAASWAGGDGLTFDGSSTYVKVPDNVLAGLDSISVSFDVRMDTQQATPYFLYGFGNTSGSTGYGDGYLFTTGNNFRTAIATGNWATEQSTAPSPAKTLDRGTWKHIAYTQTGTTGTLYEDGTPIATNTAITIKPGAIGAGKTTANYIGKSNYSGDRLFNGKIKDFRVYDRALGLSELRTLAEPVVTTELAADRAALDLGDTTGVTSGLTLPASAPYGSRITWTTSDPAVITSAGVVTRPEAGQPDATATLTATLTRGALTATKTFAISVRPQLTAEQAARAAADALVVHNLGDVRGNLTLPAQASWVSSDPATIAADGVVHRPATGQAARTVTLTATVTVGTATATRDFTATVPPLPPARAKAGYLFSYFTGEGTADGEQIYLAVSRANDPLSYREVNNAKPVLTSSLGTKGLRDPFIIRSPEGDKFYQIATDLKIYGNGDWDAS
;
A
#
# COMPACT_ATOMS: atom_id res chain seq x y z
N MET A 1 33.19 -20.02 73.17
CA MET A 1 32.68 -21.26 72.55
C MET A 1 32.55 -21.02 71.06
N ARG A 2 32.98 -21.98 70.25
CA ARG A 2 33.26 -21.92 68.81
C ARG A 2 32.04 -21.53 67.94
N ILE A 3 32.35 -20.91 66.79
CA ILE A 3 31.48 -20.51 65.65
C ILE A 3 30.74 -21.74 65.04
N PRO A 4 29.68 -21.58 64.21
CA PRO A 4 29.93 -21.35 62.77
C PRO A 4 28.98 -20.38 62.03
N PHE A 5 29.57 -19.82 60.98
CA PHE A 5 28.98 -19.06 59.87
C PHE A 5 28.00 -19.92 59.06
N GLY A 6 26.89 -19.32 58.62
CA GLY A 6 26.02 -19.89 57.58
C GLY A 6 26.56 -19.56 56.19
N SER A 7 26.62 -20.56 55.32
CA SER A 7 27.30 -20.55 54.02
C SER A 7 26.52 -19.82 52.92
N LEU A 8 27.26 -19.07 52.10
CA LEU A 8 26.85 -18.63 50.76
C LEU A 8 26.72 -19.84 49.82
N ALA A 9 25.56 -19.98 49.18
CA ALA A 9 25.33 -20.95 48.12
C ALA A 9 25.77 -20.36 46.77
N THR A 10 26.86 -20.87 46.22
CA THR A 10 27.31 -20.64 44.84
C THR A 10 26.54 -21.58 43.90
N ALA A 11 25.71 -21.01 43.02
CA ALA A 11 25.06 -21.76 41.94
C ALA A 11 26.07 -22.03 40.81
N ALA A 12 26.38 -23.30 40.58
CA ALA A 12 27.20 -23.75 39.45
C ALA A 12 26.35 -23.80 38.16
N VAL A 13 26.77 -23.06 37.14
CA VAL A 13 26.19 -23.14 35.79
C VAL A 13 26.77 -24.36 35.08
N THR A 14 25.95 -25.37 34.83
CA THR A 14 26.31 -26.54 34.02
C THR A 14 25.99 -26.26 32.55
N LEU A 15 27.02 -26.22 31.71
CA LEU A 15 26.89 -26.05 30.26
C LEU A 15 26.49 -27.41 29.65
N LEU A 16 25.21 -27.57 29.26
CA LEU A 16 24.74 -28.75 28.53
C LEU A 16 25.13 -28.63 27.04
N LEU A 17 26.02 -29.51 26.57
CA LEU A 17 26.14 -29.79 25.14
C LEU A 17 24.88 -30.55 24.68
N VAL A 18 24.15 -29.98 23.73
CA VAL A 18 23.04 -30.65 23.04
C VAL A 18 23.64 -31.55 21.95
N PRO A 19 23.41 -32.88 21.95
CA PRO A 19 23.85 -33.74 20.85
C PRO A 19 22.99 -33.47 19.61
N LEU A 20 23.62 -33.45 18.43
CA LEU A 20 22.91 -33.45 17.14
C LEU A 20 22.01 -34.69 17.08
N ALA A 21 20.70 -34.50 17.15
CA ALA A 21 19.73 -35.57 17.02
C ALA A 21 19.71 -36.07 15.56
N ALA A 22 19.89 -37.37 15.36
CA ALA A 22 19.62 -38.02 14.09
C ALA A 22 18.12 -37.87 13.74
N PRO A 23 17.75 -37.68 12.45
CA PRO A 23 16.35 -37.52 12.06
C PRO A 23 15.52 -38.75 12.48
N SER A 24 14.37 -38.51 13.12
CA SER A 24 13.46 -39.55 13.59
C SER A 24 12.91 -40.39 12.43
N PRO A 25 12.64 -41.70 12.62
CA PRO A 25 12.19 -42.60 11.55
C PRO A 25 10.89 -42.18 10.85
N ALA A 26 10.00 -41.43 11.55
CA ALA A 26 8.78 -40.87 10.96
C ALA A 26 9.08 -39.85 9.83
N ARG A 27 10.10 -38.99 10.02
CA ARG A 27 10.50 -37.98 9.03
C ARG A 27 11.20 -38.59 7.83
N ALA A 28 11.88 -39.74 8.01
CA ALA A 28 12.47 -40.49 6.91
C ALA A 28 11.41 -41.23 6.06
N GLY A 29 10.37 -41.79 6.69
CA GLY A 29 9.24 -42.39 5.97
C GLY A 29 8.40 -41.37 5.20
N GLU A 30 8.21 -40.17 5.75
CA GLU A 30 7.52 -39.05 5.09
C GLU A 30 8.34 -38.44 3.94
N ALA A 31 9.67 -38.33 4.10
CA ALA A 31 10.56 -37.89 3.03
C ALA A 31 10.59 -38.87 1.85
N ALA A 32 10.59 -40.19 2.12
CA ALA A 32 10.50 -41.21 1.07
C ALA A 32 9.15 -41.18 0.33
N ALA A 33 8.05 -40.93 1.06
CA ALA A 33 6.72 -40.76 0.46
C ALA A 33 6.67 -39.55 -0.50
N ILE A 34 7.26 -38.42 -0.12
CA ILE A 34 7.23 -37.19 -0.94
C ILE A 34 8.10 -37.29 -2.20
N THR A 35 9.00 -38.27 -2.30
CA THR A 35 9.76 -38.57 -3.53
C THR A 35 9.11 -39.62 -4.41
N ASP A 36 8.12 -40.36 -3.91
CA ASP A 36 7.40 -41.38 -4.68
C ASP A 36 6.55 -40.75 -5.79
N GLY A 37 6.57 -41.38 -6.97
CA GLY A 37 5.85 -40.91 -8.15
C GLY A 37 6.41 -39.66 -8.83
N LEU A 38 7.64 -39.22 -8.50
CA LEU A 38 8.25 -38.08 -9.18
C LEU A 38 8.46 -38.37 -10.67
N VAL A 39 7.91 -37.50 -11.52
CA VAL A 39 8.18 -37.43 -12.97
C VAL A 39 9.38 -36.54 -13.24
N LEU A 40 9.45 -35.38 -12.58
CA LEU A 40 10.62 -34.50 -12.57
C LEU A 40 10.66 -33.67 -11.29
N TRP A 41 11.86 -33.20 -10.95
CA TRP A 41 12.07 -32.25 -9.86
C TRP A 41 13.18 -31.26 -10.20
N TYR A 42 12.83 -30.00 -10.44
CA TYR A 42 13.77 -28.91 -10.57
C TYR A 42 13.82 -28.10 -9.28
N ARG A 43 14.91 -28.21 -8.53
CA ARG A 43 15.16 -27.36 -7.36
C ARG A 43 15.28 -25.88 -7.76
N LEU A 44 15.85 -25.64 -8.94
CA LEU A 44 16.16 -24.32 -9.51
C LEU A 44 17.14 -23.52 -8.65
N ASP A 45 18.05 -24.21 -7.96
CA ASP A 45 19.06 -23.66 -7.06
C ASP A 45 20.48 -23.71 -7.65
N GLU A 46 20.59 -23.92 -8.96
CA GLU A 46 21.84 -23.83 -9.70
C GLU A 46 22.55 -22.48 -9.46
N LYS A 47 23.87 -22.45 -9.63
CA LYS A 47 24.67 -21.22 -9.45
C LYS A 47 25.06 -20.55 -10.76
N SER A 48 24.97 -21.29 -11.87
CA SER A 48 25.34 -20.84 -13.21
C SER A 48 24.85 -21.83 -14.26
N GLY A 49 24.96 -21.45 -15.54
CA GLY A 49 24.59 -22.31 -16.67
C GLY A 49 23.13 -22.13 -17.12
N ALA A 50 22.76 -22.87 -18.16
CA ALA A 50 21.47 -22.79 -18.83
C ALA A 50 20.64 -24.08 -18.70
N LEU A 51 20.92 -24.90 -17.68
CA LEU A 51 20.22 -26.16 -17.44
C LEU A 51 19.47 -26.10 -16.11
N ALA A 52 18.26 -26.63 -16.09
CA ALA A 52 17.52 -26.94 -14.87
C ALA A 52 17.66 -28.44 -14.61
N THR A 53 18.48 -28.80 -13.64
CA THR A 53 18.87 -30.18 -13.36
C THR A 53 17.71 -30.96 -12.75
N ASP A 54 17.42 -32.13 -13.30
CA ASP A 54 16.41 -33.02 -12.75
C ASP A 54 16.93 -33.80 -11.54
N SER A 55 16.41 -33.48 -10.37
CA SER A 55 16.69 -34.13 -9.09
C SER A 55 15.80 -35.37 -8.81
N SER A 56 14.88 -35.72 -9.72
CA SER A 56 14.01 -36.89 -9.52
C SER A 56 14.68 -38.24 -9.78
N GLY A 57 15.81 -38.24 -10.51
CA GLY A 57 16.47 -39.45 -11.00
C GLY A 57 16.00 -39.93 -12.38
N ASN A 58 15.05 -39.24 -13.01
CA ASN A 58 14.51 -39.61 -14.33
C ASN A 58 15.25 -38.99 -15.52
N ASN A 59 16.32 -38.22 -15.28
CA ASN A 59 17.14 -37.57 -16.30
C ASN A 59 16.35 -36.65 -17.25
N ARG A 60 15.28 -36.02 -16.75
CA ARG A 60 14.46 -35.06 -17.52
C ARG A 60 14.98 -33.62 -17.37
N THR A 61 16.26 -33.40 -17.62
CA THR A 61 16.89 -32.07 -17.50
C THR A 61 16.22 -31.04 -18.42
N GLY A 62 15.84 -29.89 -17.86
CA GLY A 62 15.27 -28.77 -18.60
C GLY A 62 16.35 -27.82 -19.13
N THR A 63 15.99 -26.99 -20.10
CA THR A 63 16.87 -25.94 -20.65
C THR A 63 16.28 -24.57 -20.38
N VAL A 64 17.08 -23.66 -19.83
CA VAL A 64 16.71 -22.27 -19.60
C VAL A 64 16.92 -21.49 -20.90
N ALA A 65 15.86 -20.88 -21.41
CA ALA A 65 15.93 -19.87 -22.46
C ALA A 65 16.16 -18.48 -21.83
N GLY A 66 16.82 -17.58 -22.56
CA GLY A 66 17.20 -16.26 -22.05
C GLY A 66 18.47 -16.30 -21.18
N ALA A 67 18.78 -15.17 -20.53
CA ALA A 67 19.90 -15.09 -19.60
C ALA A 67 19.46 -15.62 -18.23
N ALA A 68 19.93 -16.82 -17.87
CA ALA A 68 19.61 -17.43 -16.58
C ALA A 68 20.11 -16.54 -15.43
N SER A 69 19.18 -16.05 -14.60
CA SER A 69 19.48 -15.30 -13.39
C SER A 69 19.15 -16.17 -12.17
N TRP A 70 20.14 -16.95 -11.78
CA TRP A 70 20.04 -17.82 -10.62
C TRP A 70 20.20 -17.03 -9.32
N ALA A 71 19.22 -17.12 -8.44
CA ALA A 71 19.24 -16.48 -7.12
C ALA A 71 19.67 -17.47 -6.01
N GLY A 72 20.30 -18.60 -6.36
CA GLY A 72 20.65 -19.66 -5.42
C GLY A 72 19.41 -20.24 -4.75
N GLY A 73 19.35 -20.22 -3.41
CA GLY A 73 18.20 -20.74 -2.65
C GLY A 73 16.87 -20.00 -2.88
N ASP A 74 16.91 -18.86 -3.59
CA ASP A 74 15.73 -18.10 -4.02
C ASP A 74 15.21 -18.50 -5.41
N GLY A 75 15.75 -19.54 -6.02
CA GLY A 75 15.25 -20.08 -7.28
C GLY A 75 15.80 -19.41 -8.54
N LEU A 76 15.11 -19.66 -9.65
CA LEU A 76 15.36 -19.00 -10.93
C LEU A 76 14.52 -17.72 -11.02
N THR A 77 15.14 -16.61 -11.42
CA THR A 77 14.44 -15.36 -11.73
C THR A 77 14.02 -15.34 -13.19
N PHE A 78 12.74 -15.08 -13.43
CA PHE A 78 12.10 -14.89 -14.72
C PHE A 78 11.88 -13.40 -14.94
N ASP A 79 12.31 -12.88 -16.09
CA ASP A 79 12.39 -11.45 -16.38
C ASP A 79 11.12 -10.88 -17.04
N GLY A 80 10.14 -11.72 -17.36
CA GLY A 80 8.94 -11.32 -18.10
C GLY A 80 9.14 -11.08 -19.60
N SER A 81 10.35 -11.29 -20.13
CA SER A 81 10.71 -10.87 -21.49
C SER A 81 11.38 -11.96 -22.34
N SER A 82 12.32 -12.71 -21.76
CA SER A 82 13.11 -13.71 -22.46
C SER A 82 13.26 -15.03 -21.70
N THR A 83 13.09 -15.01 -20.38
CA THR A 83 13.43 -16.14 -19.52
C THR A 83 12.26 -17.11 -19.36
N TYR A 84 12.49 -18.38 -19.66
CA TYR A 84 11.60 -19.50 -19.35
C TYR A 84 12.38 -20.81 -19.34
N VAL A 85 11.84 -21.87 -18.75
CA VAL A 85 12.43 -23.22 -18.81
C VAL A 85 11.67 -24.05 -19.84
N LYS A 86 12.37 -24.57 -20.84
CA LYS A 86 11.89 -25.63 -21.73
C LYS A 86 12.08 -26.98 -21.04
N VAL A 87 10.98 -27.64 -20.76
CA VAL A 87 10.92 -29.00 -20.21
C VAL A 87 10.96 -30.01 -21.37
N PRO A 88 11.59 -31.20 -21.19
CA PRO A 88 11.60 -32.24 -22.21
C PRO A 88 10.22 -32.60 -22.75
N ASP A 89 10.22 -33.16 -23.96
CA ASP A 89 8.99 -33.59 -24.61
C ASP A 89 8.35 -34.77 -23.87
N ASN A 90 7.03 -34.90 -24.02
CA ASN A 90 6.23 -36.03 -23.53
C ASN A 90 6.29 -36.24 -22.01
N VAL A 91 6.48 -35.17 -21.23
CA VAL A 91 6.47 -35.21 -19.75
C VAL A 91 5.13 -35.72 -19.18
N LEU A 92 4.04 -35.62 -19.95
CA LEU A 92 2.71 -36.08 -19.56
C LEU A 92 2.36 -37.48 -20.08
N ALA A 93 3.21 -38.09 -20.91
CA ALA A 93 2.87 -39.33 -21.60
C ALA A 93 2.54 -40.46 -20.63
N GLY A 94 1.39 -41.12 -20.84
CA GLY A 94 0.93 -42.25 -20.03
C GLY A 94 0.35 -41.89 -18.66
N LEU A 95 0.28 -40.60 -18.29
CA LEU A 95 -0.21 -40.18 -16.98
C LEU A 95 -1.74 -40.21 -16.90
N ASP A 96 -2.26 -40.97 -15.93
CA ASP A 96 -3.69 -40.98 -15.57
C ASP A 96 -4.01 -40.00 -14.43
N SER A 97 -3.02 -39.64 -13.63
CA SER A 97 -3.08 -38.68 -12.53
C SER A 97 -1.86 -37.78 -12.57
N ILE A 98 -1.93 -36.61 -11.94
CA ILE A 98 -0.80 -35.70 -11.88
C ILE A 98 -0.84 -34.87 -10.61
N SER A 99 0.33 -34.51 -10.10
CA SER A 99 0.47 -33.32 -9.26
C SER A 99 1.56 -32.42 -9.81
N VAL A 100 1.32 -31.11 -9.80
CA VAL A 100 2.33 -30.09 -10.09
C VAL A 100 2.43 -29.21 -8.86
N SER A 101 3.63 -29.07 -8.29
CA SER A 101 3.87 -28.38 -7.02
C SER A 101 5.12 -27.51 -7.13
N PHE A 102 5.06 -26.27 -6.67
CA PHE A 102 6.21 -25.35 -6.70
C PHE A 102 6.01 -24.13 -5.82
N ASP A 103 7.13 -23.49 -5.48
CA ASP A 103 7.11 -22.18 -4.83
C ASP A 103 7.23 -21.08 -5.87
N VAL A 104 6.43 -20.02 -5.72
CA VAL A 104 6.39 -18.90 -6.64
C VAL A 104 6.36 -17.57 -5.88
N ARG A 105 7.12 -16.59 -6.37
CA ARG A 105 7.00 -15.19 -5.98
C ARG A 105 6.82 -14.35 -7.24
N MET A 106 5.59 -13.93 -7.49
CA MET A 106 5.28 -13.13 -8.68
C MET A 106 5.75 -11.69 -8.48
N ASP A 107 6.30 -11.09 -9.54
CA ASP A 107 6.64 -9.68 -9.53
C ASP A 107 5.36 -8.82 -9.42
N THR A 108 5.47 -7.66 -8.78
CA THR A 108 4.34 -6.74 -8.57
C THR A 108 3.81 -6.15 -9.87
N GLN A 109 4.62 -6.13 -10.94
CA GLN A 109 4.29 -5.56 -12.24
C GLN A 109 3.93 -6.60 -13.31
N GLN A 110 3.85 -7.89 -12.97
CA GLN A 110 3.47 -8.94 -13.93
C GLN A 110 2.15 -8.60 -14.64
N ALA A 111 2.21 -8.56 -15.97
CA ALA A 111 1.06 -8.30 -16.85
C ALA A 111 0.43 -9.60 -17.40
N THR A 112 -0.86 -9.56 -17.72
CA THR A 112 -1.70 -10.68 -18.20
C THR A 112 -1.96 -10.59 -19.71
N PRO A 113 -2.18 -11.70 -20.46
CA PRO A 113 -2.13 -13.10 -20.04
C PRO A 113 -0.70 -13.67 -19.96
N TYR A 114 -0.52 -14.64 -19.06
CA TYR A 114 0.70 -15.44 -18.90
C TYR A 114 0.34 -16.75 -18.18
N PHE A 115 1.19 -17.77 -18.36
CA PHE A 115 1.15 -19.01 -17.59
C PHE A 115 2.37 -19.10 -16.66
N LEU A 116 2.16 -19.61 -15.45
CA LEU A 116 3.22 -19.99 -14.52
C LEU A 116 3.94 -21.25 -15.02
N TYR A 117 3.18 -22.19 -15.57
CA TYR A 117 3.67 -23.30 -16.38
C TYR A 117 2.60 -23.69 -17.40
N GLY A 118 3.02 -24.32 -18.50
CA GLY A 118 2.14 -24.88 -19.53
C GLY A 118 2.77 -26.12 -20.15
N PHE A 119 2.11 -27.27 -20.01
CA PHE A 119 2.56 -28.55 -20.55
C PHE A 119 1.58 -29.03 -21.62
N GLY A 120 2.03 -29.14 -22.87
CA GLY A 120 1.13 -29.40 -23.98
C GLY A 120 1.76 -29.13 -25.34
N ASN A 121 0.96 -28.58 -26.25
CA ASN A 121 1.40 -28.21 -27.60
C ASN A 121 0.97 -26.79 -27.97
N THR A 122 1.62 -26.27 -29.00
CA THR A 122 1.30 -25.00 -29.65
C THR A 122 1.07 -25.27 -31.13
N SER A 123 -0.05 -24.81 -31.67
CA SER A 123 -0.36 -24.89 -33.09
C SER A 123 0.63 -24.04 -33.89
N GLY A 124 1.37 -24.68 -34.79
CA GLY A 124 2.34 -23.99 -35.65
C GLY A 124 1.70 -23.02 -36.66
N SER A 125 0.39 -23.15 -36.94
CA SER A 125 -0.32 -22.28 -37.89
C SER A 125 -0.91 -21.03 -37.25
N THR A 126 -1.32 -21.10 -35.99
CA THR A 126 -2.03 -20.00 -35.31
C THR A 126 -1.24 -19.41 -34.14
N GLY A 127 -0.27 -20.15 -33.60
CA GLY A 127 0.39 -19.80 -32.33
C GLY A 127 -0.49 -20.05 -31.10
N TYR A 128 -1.68 -20.63 -31.26
CA TYR A 128 -2.56 -20.95 -30.13
C TYR A 128 -2.16 -22.26 -29.43
N GLY A 129 -2.52 -22.40 -28.16
CA GLY A 129 -2.40 -23.68 -27.48
C GLY A 129 -3.27 -24.75 -28.15
N ASP A 130 -2.74 -25.97 -28.26
CA ASP A 130 -3.38 -27.11 -28.94
C ASP A 130 -3.30 -28.38 -28.09
N GLY A 131 -4.07 -28.36 -27.00
CA GLY A 131 -4.03 -29.34 -25.94
C GLY A 131 -2.92 -29.00 -24.94
N TYR A 132 -3.30 -28.75 -23.69
CA TYR A 132 -2.37 -28.32 -22.65
C TYR A 132 -2.97 -28.45 -21.24
N LEU A 133 -2.08 -28.54 -20.26
CA LEU A 133 -2.35 -28.35 -18.84
C LEU A 133 -1.55 -27.14 -18.37
N PHE A 134 -2.20 -26.16 -17.76
CA PHE A 134 -1.51 -24.93 -17.34
C PHE A 134 -2.06 -24.39 -16.02
N THR A 135 -1.24 -23.57 -15.35
CA THR A 135 -1.67 -22.72 -14.23
C THR A 135 -1.33 -21.27 -14.50
N THR A 136 -2.21 -20.33 -14.13
CA THR A 136 -1.97 -18.87 -14.17
C THR A 136 -2.15 -18.25 -12.79
N GLY A 137 -1.50 -17.11 -12.51
CA GLY A 137 -1.64 -16.40 -11.22
C GLY A 137 -2.75 -15.34 -11.19
N ASN A 138 -3.12 -14.80 -12.35
CA ASN A 138 -4.28 -13.92 -12.51
C ASN A 138 -5.51 -14.76 -12.82
N ASN A 139 -6.63 -14.53 -12.12
CA ASN A 139 -7.76 -15.46 -12.14
C ASN A 139 -7.25 -16.90 -11.86
N PHE A 140 -6.61 -17.06 -10.70
CA PHE A 140 -5.83 -18.22 -10.30
C PHE A 140 -6.60 -19.49 -10.57
N ARG A 141 -6.12 -20.28 -11.53
CA ARG A 141 -6.75 -21.51 -11.96
C ARG A 141 -5.73 -22.45 -12.59
N THR A 142 -6.09 -23.71 -12.58
CA THR A 142 -5.49 -24.72 -13.44
C THR A 142 -6.54 -25.22 -14.41
N ALA A 143 -6.21 -25.32 -15.69
CA ALA A 143 -7.12 -25.92 -16.67
C ALA A 143 -6.38 -26.90 -17.56
N ILE A 144 -7.13 -27.92 -17.99
CA ILE A 144 -6.70 -28.94 -18.94
C ILE A 144 -7.59 -28.89 -20.18
N ALA A 145 -6.98 -29.02 -21.35
CA ALA A 145 -7.63 -28.92 -22.66
C ALA A 145 -7.12 -29.99 -23.62
N THR A 146 -7.97 -30.43 -24.55
CA THR A 146 -7.58 -31.30 -25.67
C THR A 146 -7.26 -30.52 -26.96
N GLY A 147 -7.70 -29.27 -27.05
CA GLY A 147 -7.39 -28.33 -28.13
C GLY A 147 -7.11 -26.94 -27.55
N ASN A 148 -7.71 -25.89 -28.12
CA ASN A 148 -7.58 -24.53 -27.59
C ASN A 148 -8.53 -24.26 -26.39
N TRP A 149 -8.63 -23.00 -25.99
CA TRP A 149 -9.42 -22.53 -24.85
C TRP A 149 -10.87 -22.99 -24.84
N ALA A 150 -11.46 -23.29 -26.01
CA ALA A 150 -12.84 -23.74 -26.12
C ALA A 150 -13.07 -25.15 -25.51
N THR A 151 -12.00 -25.90 -25.27
CA THR A 151 -12.05 -27.28 -24.72
C THR A 151 -11.61 -27.35 -23.25
N GLU A 152 -11.33 -26.21 -22.63
CA GLU A 152 -10.78 -26.18 -21.27
C GLU A 152 -11.77 -26.68 -20.21
N GLN A 153 -11.26 -27.55 -19.34
CA GLN A 153 -11.88 -27.94 -18.09
C GLN A 153 -11.08 -27.31 -16.96
N SER A 154 -11.69 -26.37 -16.24
CA SER A 154 -10.98 -25.48 -15.33
C SER A 154 -11.29 -25.76 -13.87
N THR A 155 -10.25 -25.84 -13.05
CA THR A 155 -10.33 -25.82 -11.57
C THR A 155 -9.94 -24.42 -11.11
N ALA A 156 -10.90 -23.66 -10.59
CA ALA A 156 -10.72 -22.27 -10.17
C ALA A 156 -11.52 -21.97 -8.89
N PRO A 157 -11.03 -21.10 -7.99
CA PRO A 157 -11.79 -20.64 -6.83
C PRO A 157 -13.05 -19.89 -7.24
N SER A 158 -14.10 -20.00 -6.41
CA SER A 158 -15.33 -19.21 -6.51
C SER A 158 -15.61 -18.56 -5.16
N PRO A 159 -15.59 -17.22 -5.04
CA PRO A 159 -15.34 -16.24 -6.11
C PRO A 159 -13.92 -16.29 -6.67
N ALA A 160 -13.74 -15.71 -7.88
CA ALA A 160 -12.45 -15.67 -8.56
C ALA A 160 -11.38 -14.98 -7.69
N LYS A 161 -10.18 -15.58 -7.67
CA LYS A 161 -9.04 -15.14 -6.86
C LYS A 161 -7.85 -14.78 -7.74
N THR A 162 -7.03 -13.81 -7.32
CA THR A 162 -5.70 -13.58 -7.87
C THR A 162 -4.67 -13.83 -6.77
N LEU A 163 -3.54 -14.44 -7.12
CA LEU A 163 -2.45 -14.65 -6.17
C LEU A 163 -1.80 -13.32 -5.79
N ASP A 164 -1.56 -13.10 -4.50
CA ASP A 164 -0.80 -11.93 -4.04
C ASP A 164 0.59 -11.88 -4.67
N ARG A 165 1.04 -10.66 -4.98
CA ARG A 165 2.33 -10.40 -5.62
C ARG A 165 3.37 -9.99 -4.58
N GLY A 166 4.65 -10.19 -4.89
CA GLY A 166 5.76 -9.75 -4.03
C GLY A 166 5.99 -10.60 -2.77
N THR A 167 5.19 -11.62 -2.51
CA THR A 167 5.36 -12.63 -1.44
C THR A 167 5.57 -14.01 -2.05
N TRP A 168 6.37 -14.85 -1.39
CA TRP A 168 6.47 -16.26 -1.74
C TRP A 168 5.17 -16.99 -1.39
N LYS A 169 4.73 -17.89 -2.26
CA LYS A 169 3.63 -18.81 -2.01
C LYS A 169 4.03 -20.20 -2.45
N HIS A 170 3.55 -21.21 -1.75
CA HIS A 170 3.56 -22.56 -2.26
C HIS A 170 2.26 -22.81 -3.01
N ILE A 171 2.31 -23.28 -4.26
CA ILE A 171 1.12 -23.64 -5.02
C ILE A 171 1.22 -25.05 -5.55
N ALA A 172 0.09 -25.74 -5.55
CA ALA A 172 0.00 -27.08 -6.12
C ALA A 172 -1.34 -27.31 -6.80
N TYR A 173 -1.32 -28.14 -7.84
CA TYR A 173 -2.50 -28.72 -8.45
C TYR A 173 -2.38 -30.23 -8.38
N THR A 174 -3.44 -30.92 -7.98
CA THR A 174 -3.56 -32.38 -8.07
C THR A 174 -4.73 -32.74 -8.95
N GLN A 175 -4.60 -33.84 -9.69
CA GLN A 175 -5.68 -34.42 -10.46
C GLN A 175 -5.62 -35.94 -10.40
N THR A 176 -6.75 -36.56 -10.08
CA THR A 176 -6.95 -38.00 -10.18
C THR A 176 -8.41 -38.33 -10.48
N GLY A 177 -8.63 -39.34 -11.33
CA GLY A 177 -9.96 -39.62 -11.87
C GLY A 177 -10.51 -38.37 -12.57
N THR A 178 -11.71 -37.94 -12.16
CA THR A 178 -12.34 -36.71 -12.68
C THR A 178 -12.14 -35.49 -11.79
N THR A 179 -11.33 -35.59 -10.74
CA THR A 179 -11.20 -34.56 -9.71
C THR A 179 -9.88 -33.83 -9.83
N GLY A 180 -9.94 -32.54 -10.11
CA GLY A 180 -8.84 -31.58 -9.98
C GLY A 180 -8.98 -30.76 -8.70
N THR A 181 -7.89 -30.55 -7.96
CA THR A 181 -7.87 -29.69 -6.76
C THR A 181 -6.67 -28.74 -6.81
N LEU A 182 -6.93 -27.46 -6.57
CA LEU A 182 -5.93 -26.40 -6.51
C LEU A 182 -5.64 -26.04 -5.05
N TYR A 183 -4.37 -25.84 -4.73
CA TYR A 183 -3.88 -25.56 -3.39
C TYR A 183 -3.01 -24.31 -3.38
N GLU A 184 -3.12 -23.57 -2.27
CA GLU A 184 -2.22 -22.47 -1.91
C GLU A 184 -1.77 -22.67 -0.46
N ASP A 185 -0.46 -22.59 -0.22
CA ASP A 185 0.16 -22.74 1.09
C ASP A 185 -0.31 -24.02 1.82
N GLY A 186 -0.40 -25.12 1.08
CA GLY A 186 -0.80 -26.44 1.60
C GLY A 186 -2.30 -26.56 1.95
N THR A 187 -3.13 -25.62 1.52
CA THR A 187 -4.59 -25.58 1.78
C THR A 187 -5.37 -25.66 0.47
N PRO A 188 -6.39 -26.53 0.35
CA PRO A 188 -7.22 -26.58 -0.84
C PRO A 188 -8.05 -25.30 -0.98
N ILE A 189 -8.01 -24.68 -2.15
CA ILE A 189 -8.75 -23.44 -2.45
C ILE A 189 -9.81 -23.60 -3.54
N ALA A 190 -9.75 -24.69 -4.31
CA ALA A 190 -10.75 -25.02 -5.32
C ALA A 190 -10.72 -26.52 -5.65
N THR A 191 -11.87 -27.10 -5.92
CA THR A 191 -12.02 -28.48 -6.40
C THR A 191 -13.02 -28.51 -7.55
N ASN A 192 -12.69 -29.21 -8.62
CA ASN A 192 -13.60 -29.49 -9.73
C ASN A 192 -13.64 -31.01 -9.97
N THR A 193 -14.83 -31.61 -9.91
CA THR A 193 -15.06 -33.06 -10.09
C THR A 193 -15.46 -33.45 -11.52
N ALA A 194 -15.45 -32.49 -12.45
CA ALA A 194 -15.81 -32.66 -13.85
C ALA A 194 -14.61 -32.61 -14.82
N ILE A 195 -13.40 -32.86 -14.32
CA ILE A 195 -12.16 -32.91 -15.13
C ILE A 195 -12.03 -34.28 -15.80
N THR A 196 -12.69 -34.49 -16.94
CA THR A 196 -12.71 -35.78 -17.65
C THR A 196 -11.47 -36.02 -18.54
N ILE A 197 -10.68 -34.99 -18.83
CA ILE A 197 -9.46 -35.12 -19.65
C ILE A 197 -8.32 -35.64 -18.76
N LYS A 198 -7.69 -36.75 -19.17
CA LYS A 198 -6.49 -37.28 -18.52
C LYS A 198 -5.24 -36.51 -18.97
N PRO A 199 -4.24 -36.27 -18.10
CA PRO A 199 -3.01 -35.57 -18.48
C PRO A 199 -2.29 -36.21 -19.67
N GLY A 200 -2.18 -37.54 -19.69
CA GLY A 200 -1.54 -38.27 -20.78
C GLY A 200 -2.35 -38.35 -22.09
N ALA A 201 -3.59 -37.89 -22.09
CA ALA A 201 -4.40 -37.81 -23.32
C ALA A 201 -4.13 -36.51 -24.12
N ILE A 202 -3.50 -35.51 -23.51
CA ILE A 202 -3.15 -34.26 -24.19
C ILE A 202 -2.28 -34.55 -25.41
N GLY A 203 -2.63 -33.95 -26.56
CA GLY A 203 -1.87 -34.12 -27.81
C GLY A 203 -1.77 -35.58 -28.28
N ALA A 204 -2.74 -36.42 -27.93
CA ALA A 204 -2.70 -37.86 -28.15
C ALA A 204 -1.44 -38.53 -27.56
N GLY A 205 -1.00 -38.06 -26.38
CA GLY A 205 0.17 -38.56 -25.66
C GLY A 205 1.50 -37.96 -26.11
N LYS A 206 1.48 -36.99 -27.03
CA LYS A 206 2.67 -36.28 -27.50
C LYS A 206 2.59 -34.80 -27.12
N THR A 207 3.58 -34.31 -26.37
CA THR A 207 3.68 -32.91 -25.97
C THR A 207 5.06 -32.35 -26.24
N THR A 208 5.16 -31.27 -27.01
CA THR A 208 6.46 -30.64 -27.36
C THR A 208 6.58 -29.19 -26.88
N ALA A 209 5.51 -28.58 -26.37
CA ALA A 209 5.50 -27.23 -25.84
C ALA A 209 5.35 -27.29 -24.30
N ASN A 210 6.34 -27.86 -23.62
CA ASN A 210 6.35 -27.98 -22.16
C ASN A 210 7.24 -26.88 -21.56
N TYR A 211 6.65 -25.98 -20.79
CA TYR A 211 7.33 -24.81 -20.27
C TYR A 211 7.02 -24.49 -18.81
N ILE A 212 8.00 -23.92 -18.12
CA ILE A 212 7.83 -23.17 -16.87
C ILE A 212 8.11 -21.70 -17.19
N GLY A 213 7.21 -20.80 -16.80
CA GLY A 213 7.29 -19.37 -17.05
C GLY A 213 6.90 -18.90 -18.46
N LYS A 214 6.34 -19.78 -19.30
CA LYS A 214 5.88 -19.48 -20.66
C LYS A 214 4.56 -20.17 -20.97
N SER A 215 3.70 -19.49 -21.74
CA SER A 215 2.42 -20.00 -22.20
C SER A 215 2.56 -20.91 -23.43
N ASN A 216 1.58 -21.80 -23.60
CA ASN A 216 1.38 -22.54 -24.84
C ASN A 216 0.82 -21.65 -25.97
N TYR A 217 0.35 -20.44 -25.65
CA TYR A 217 -0.03 -19.42 -26.62
C TYR A 217 1.14 -18.47 -26.88
N SER A 218 1.60 -18.41 -28.13
CA SER A 218 2.81 -17.63 -28.47
C SER A 218 2.65 -16.11 -28.32
N GLY A 219 1.40 -15.62 -28.30
CA GLY A 219 1.08 -14.20 -28.11
C GLY A 219 1.00 -13.77 -26.65
N ASP A 220 1.02 -14.72 -25.70
CA ASP A 220 0.98 -14.40 -24.27
C ASP A 220 2.33 -13.91 -23.77
N ARG A 221 2.29 -13.21 -22.63
CA ARG A 221 3.49 -12.72 -21.96
C ARG A 221 4.22 -13.85 -21.24
N LEU A 222 5.52 -13.66 -21.03
CA LEU A 222 6.29 -14.53 -20.13
C LEU A 222 6.02 -14.16 -18.67
N PHE A 223 6.31 -15.11 -17.80
CA PHE A 223 6.29 -14.90 -16.37
C PHE A 223 7.44 -13.97 -15.93
N ASN A 224 7.15 -13.09 -14.99
CA ASN A 224 8.04 -12.16 -14.30
C ASN A 224 7.93 -12.42 -12.80
N GLY A 225 9.03 -12.84 -12.19
CA GLY A 225 9.08 -13.24 -10.80
C GLY A 225 10.13 -14.32 -10.54
N LYS A 226 9.92 -15.12 -9.51
CA LYS A 226 10.82 -16.22 -9.13
C LYS A 226 10.06 -17.52 -8.93
N ILE A 227 10.65 -18.64 -9.32
CA ILE A 227 10.14 -20.00 -9.03
C ILE A 227 11.29 -20.85 -8.47
N LYS A 228 10.97 -21.68 -7.48
CA LYS A 228 11.86 -22.72 -6.95
C LYS A 228 11.09 -23.99 -6.62
N ASP A 229 11.83 -25.07 -6.41
CA ASP A 229 11.30 -26.37 -5.99
C ASP A 229 10.12 -26.89 -6.84
N PHE A 230 10.28 -26.84 -8.17
CA PHE A 230 9.26 -27.26 -9.12
C PHE A 230 9.24 -28.77 -9.30
N ARG A 231 8.11 -29.40 -9.00
CA ARG A 231 7.94 -30.86 -9.01
C ARG A 231 6.72 -31.26 -9.83
N VAL A 232 6.85 -32.36 -10.57
CA VAL A 232 5.73 -33.04 -11.23
C VAL A 232 5.70 -34.48 -10.75
N TYR A 233 4.50 -34.97 -10.44
CA TYR A 233 4.24 -36.33 -9.98
C TYR A 233 3.26 -37.04 -10.91
N ASP A 234 3.37 -38.37 -11.04
CA ASP A 234 2.46 -39.24 -11.80
C ASP A 234 1.20 -39.67 -11.01
N ARG A 235 1.04 -39.12 -9.81
CA ARG A 235 -0.05 -39.38 -8.87
C ARG A 235 -0.60 -38.08 -8.29
N ALA A 236 -1.80 -38.14 -7.73
CA ALA A 236 -2.32 -37.07 -6.88
C ALA A 236 -1.68 -37.15 -5.48
N LEU A 237 -0.99 -36.10 -5.05
CA LEU A 237 -0.43 -36.00 -3.70
C LEU A 237 -1.54 -35.85 -2.64
N GLY A 238 -1.31 -36.42 -1.47
CA GLY A 238 -2.16 -36.26 -0.30
C GLY A 238 -1.97 -34.91 0.39
N LEU A 239 -2.96 -34.52 1.20
CA LEU A 239 -2.93 -33.23 1.91
C LEU A 239 -1.74 -33.09 2.87
N SER A 240 -1.33 -34.16 3.55
CA SER A 240 -0.15 -34.13 4.43
C SER A 240 1.11 -33.85 3.63
N GLU A 241 1.31 -34.53 2.49
CA GLU A 241 2.47 -34.32 1.62
C GLU A 241 2.53 -32.88 1.11
N LEU A 242 1.39 -32.33 0.66
CA LEU A 242 1.29 -30.95 0.19
C LEU A 242 1.58 -29.93 1.30
N ARG A 243 1.18 -30.21 2.54
CA ARG A 243 1.53 -29.36 3.69
C ARG A 243 3.02 -29.41 4.00
N THR A 244 3.63 -30.58 3.92
CA THR A 244 5.08 -30.75 4.12
C THR A 244 5.89 -30.05 3.03
N LEU A 245 5.40 -30.02 1.78
CA LEU A 245 5.98 -29.22 0.70
C LEU A 245 5.82 -27.72 0.92
N ALA A 246 4.68 -27.27 1.44
CA ALA A 246 4.40 -25.85 1.69
C ALA A 246 5.11 -25.29 2.94
N GLU A 247 5.40 -26.13 3.93
CA GLU A 247 5.88 -25.73 5.26
C GLU A 247 7.06 -24.76 5.24
N PRO A 248 8.11 -24.92 4.41
CA PRO A 248 9.24 -23.99 4.40
C PRO A 248 8.84 -22.57 4.04
N VAL A 249 8.08 -22.37 2.95
CA VAL A 249 7.60 -21.04 2.54
C VAL A 249 6.66 -20.45 3.58
N VAL A 250 5.69 -21.25 4.05
CA VAL A 250 4.71 -20.80 5.04
C VAL A 250 5.39 -20.36 6.34
N THR A 251 6.39 -21.12 6.82
CA THR A 251 7.13 -20.80 8.05
C THR A 251 7.92 -19.51 7.91
N THR A 252 8.67 -19.35 6.81
CA THR A 252 9.50 -18.16 6.58
C THR A 252 8.64 -16.91 6.49
N GLU A 253 7.58 -16.92 5.69
CA GLU A 253 6.76 -15.73 5.48
C GLU A 253 5.88 -15.41 6.71
N LEU A 254 5.39 -16.43 7.44
CA LEU A 254 4.66 -16.21 8.70
C LEU A 254 5.55 -15.58 9.77
N ALA A 255 6.83 -15.98 9.84
CA ALA A 255 7.81 -15.36 10.73
C ALA A 255 8.10 -13.91 10.34
N ALA A 256 8.22 -13.62 9.04
CA ALA A 256 8.40 -12.27 8.53
C ALA A 256 7.19 -11.37 8.85
N ASP A 257 5.97 -11.88 8.65
CA ASP A 257 4.72 -11.20 9.00
C ASP A 257 4.62 -10.89 10.49
N ARG A 258 4.95 -11.87 11.35
CA ARG A 258 4.99 -11.67 12.80
C ARG A 258 6.00 -10.60 13.20
N ALA A 259 7.17 -10.59 12.57
CA ALA A 259 8.19 -9.57 12.84
C ALA A 259 7.70 -8.18 12.42
N ALA A 260 7.12 -8.06 11.23
CA ALA A 260 6.63 -6.81 10.65
C ALA A 260 5.38 -6.23 11.32
N LEU A 261 4.58 -7.05 12.03
CA LEU A 261 3.36 -6.57 12.69
C LEU A 261 3.68 -5.60 13.83
N ASP A 262 3.36 -4.32 13.64
CA ASP A 262 3.59 -3.27 14.62
C ASP A 262 2.32 -2.42 14.81
N LEU A 263 2.04 -2.03 16.07
CA LEU A 263 0.95 -1.13 16.44
C LEU A 263 1.47 0.28 16.80
N GLY A 264 2.78 0.51 16.73
CA GLY A 264 3.42 1.75 17.17
C GLY A 264 3.45 1.88 18.70
N ASP A 265 3.45 3.12 19.19
CA ASP A 265 3.43 3.38 20.63
C ASP A 265 2.07 3.05 21.24
N THR A 266 2.10 2.11 22.18
CA THR A 266 0.94 1.57 22.88
C THR A 266 0.93 1.93 24.38
N THR A 267 1.84 2.81 24.82
CA THR A 267 2.04 3.16 26.24
C THR A 267 1.27 4.40 26.72
N GLY A 268 0.49 5.04 25.85
CA GLY A 268 -0.24 6.27 26.18
C GLY A 268 -1.45 6.51 25.30
N VAL A 269 -2.18 5.44 24.98
CA VAL A 269 -3.27 5.47 24.00
C VAL A 269 -4.42 6.34 24.49
N THR A 270 -4.87 7.26 23.65
CA THR A 270 -6.00 8.17 23.91
C THR A 270 -7.09 8.11 22.84
N SER A 271 -6.89 7.30 21.80
CA SER A 271 -7.81 7.09 20.69
C SER A 271 -7.84 5.62 20.29
N GLY A 272 -8.83 5.20 19.49
CA GLY A 272 -8.89 3.84 18.97
C GLY A 272 -7.65 3.46 18.15
N LEU A 273 -7.30 2.17 18.18
CA LEU A 273 -6.22 1.58 17.38
C LEU A 273 -6.80 0.97 16.11
N THR A 274 -6.14 1.16 14.97
CA THR A 274 -6.48 0.42 13.76
C THR A 274 -5.75 -0.91 13.78
N LEU A 275 -6.50 -2.00 13.88
CA LEU A 275 -5.93 -3.35 13.95
C LEU A 275 -5.96 -4.00 12.55
N PRO A 276 -4.80 -4.36 11.97
CA PRO A 276 -4.75 -4.96 10.63
C PRO A 276 -5.39 -6.36 10.63
N ALA A 277 -6.13 -6.67 9.57
CA ALA A 277 -6.72 -8.00 9.34
C ALA A 277 -5.80 -8.94 8.52
N SER A 278 -4.73 -8.39 7.94
CA SER A 278 -3.74 -9.11 7.13
C SER A 278 -2.36 -8.49 7.32
N ALA A 279 -1.34 -9.32 7.19
CA ALA A 279 0.06 -8.89 7.23
C ALA A 279 0.63 -8.73 5.79
N PRO A 280 1.75 -8.00 5.61
CA PRO A 280 2.27 -7.65 4.28
C PRO A 280 2.61 -8.84 3.38
N TYR A 281 2.98 -9.98 3.97
CA TYR A 281 3.32 -11.18 3.23
C TYR A 281 2.15 -12.16 3.10
N GLY A 282 0.95 -11.83 3.59
CA GLY A 282 -0.27 -12.59 3.29
C GLY A 282 -0.80 -13.46 4.43
N SER A 283 -0.19 -13.43 5.61
CA SER A 283 -0.82 -14.02 6.80
C SER A 283 -2.10 -13.26 7.17
N ARG A 284 -3.19 -13.99 7.44
CA ARG A 284 -4.41 -13.42 8.02
C ARG A 284 -4.21 -13.17 9.50
N ILE A 285 -4.74 -12.06 10.02
CA ILE A 285 -4.61 -11.70 11.44
C ILE A 285 -6.01 -11.68 12.09
N THR A 286 -6.12 -12.29 13.25
CA THR A 286 -7.26 -12.12 14.17
C THR A 286 -6.78 -11.63 15.52
N TRP A 287 -7.64 -10.89 16.22
CA TRP A 287 -7.28 -10.23 17.47
C TRP A 287 -8.16 -10.71 18.62
N THR A 288 -7.54 -10.87 19.78
CA THR A 288 -8.22 -11.03 21.07
C THR A 288 -7.66 -10.02 22.06
N THR A 289 -8.43 -9.71 23.10
CA THR A 289 -8.06 -8.78 24.17
C THR A 289 -8.16 -9.49 25.52
N SER A 290 -7.27 -9.17 26.45
CA SER A 290 -7.40 -9.59 27.85
C SER A 290 -8.49 -8.82 28.60
N ASP A 291 -8.83 -7.61 28.14
CA ASP A 291 -9.84 -6.75 28.78
C ASP A 291 -10.60 -5.89 27.75
N PRO A 292 -11.82 -6.29 27.35
CA PRO A 292 -12.63 -5.53 26.41
C PRO A 292 -13.21 -4.23 26.99
N ALA A 293 -13.16 -4.03 28.32
CA ALA A 293 -13.57 -2.77 28.94
C ALA A 293 -12.52 -1.66 28.74
N VAL A 294 -11.26 -2.03 28.44
CA VAL A 294 -10.18 -1.08 28.12
C VAL A 294 -10.01 -0.93 26.61
N ILE A 295 -9.91 -2.07 25.90
CA ILE A 295 -9.79 -2.10 24.44
C ILE A 295 -10.42 -3.37 23.87
N THR A 296 -11.30 -3.21 22.90
CA THR A 296 -11.95 -4.34 22.21
C THR A 296 -11.02 -4.99 21.18
N SER A 297 -11.36 -6.21 20.73
CA SER A 297 -10.66 -6.88 19.61
C SER A 297 -10.82 -6.17 18.26
N ALA A 298 -11.66 -5.14 18.18
CA ALA A 298 -11.78 -4.26 17.02
C ALA A 298 -10.93 -2.98 17.16
N GLY A 299 -10.20 -2.81 18.27
CA GLY A 299 -9.35 -1.65 18.52
C GLY A 299 -10.08 -0.42 19.09
N VAL A 300 -11.36 -0.56 19.45
CA VAL A 300 -12.11 0.51 20.14
C VAL A 300 -11.59 0.62 21.57
N VAL A 301 -11.15 1.83 21.95
CA VAL A 301 -10.57 2.16 23.25
C VAL A 301 -11.59 2.87 24.13
N THR A 302 -11.70 2.44 25.38
CA THR A 302 -12.47 3.12 26.42
C THR A 302 -11.49 3.73 27.41
N ARG A 303 -11.52 5.05 27.54
CA ARG A 303 -10.62 5.76 28.46
C ARG A 303 -11.19 5.77 29.87
N PRO A 304 -10.37 5.52 30.90
CA PRO A 304 -10.76 5.72 32.29
C PRO A 304 -11.23 7.15 32.55
N GLU A 305 -12.04 7.33 33.58
CA GLU A 305 -12.45 8.66 34.04
C GLU A 305 -11.26 9.52 34.50
N ALA A 306 -11.42 10.83 34.45
CA ALA A 306 -10.38 11.75 34.88
C ALA A 306 -9.98 11.51 36.35
N GLY A 307 -8.67 11.46 36.63
CA GLY A 307 -8.12 11.19 37.95
C GLY A 307 -7.94 9.70 38.28
N GLN A 308 -8.43 8.78 37.44
CA GLN A 308 -8.09 7.36 37.53
C GLN A 308 -6.68 7.09 36.98
N PRO A 309 -6.00 6.00 37.39
CA PRO A 309 -4.76 5.57 36.76
C PRO A 309 -5.01 5.13 35.31
N ASP A 310 -3.92 4.97 34.55
CA ASP A 310 -3.97 4.34 33.24
C ASP A 310 -4.58 2.93 33.33
N ALA A 311 -5.49 2.62 32.41
CA ALA A 311 -6.03 1.27 32.28
C ALA A 311 -5.14 0.44 31.34
N THR A 312 -4.98 -0.84 31.65
CA THR A 312 -4.08 -1.73 30.92
C THR A 312 -4.79 -2.93 30.35
N ALA A 313 -4.37 -3.38 29.16
CA ALA A 313 -4.85 -4.59 28.52
C ALA A 313 -3.74 -5.21 27.66
N THR A 314 -3.89 -6.47 27.27
CA THR A 314 -3.02 -7.12 26.29
C THR A 314 -3.83 -7.49 25.06
N LEU A 315 -3.44 -6.95 23.91
CA LEU A 315 -3.93 -7.44 22.62
C LEU A 315 -3.06 -8.61 22.15
N THR A 316 -3.71 -9.69 21.73
CA THR A 316 -3.03 -10.84 21.11
C THR A 316 -3.45 -10.95 19.66
N ALA A 317 -2.48 -10.78 18.76
CA ALA A 317 -2.63 -11.09 17.35
C ALA A 317 -2.33 -12.57 17.12
N THR A 318 -3.25 -13.27 16.47
CA THR A 318 -3.02 -14.60 15.90
C THR A 318 -2.88 -14.44 14.39
N LEU A 319 -1.67 -14.69 13.88
CA LEU A 319 -1.36 -14.73 12.46
C LEU A 319 -1.56 -16.16 11.97
N THR A 320 -2.22 -16.34 10.83
CA THR A 320 -2.48 -17.64 10.21
C THR A 320 -2.06 -17.62 8.76
N ARG A 321 -1.30 -18.64 8.35
CA ARG A 321 -0.90 -18.87 6.96
C ARG A 321 -0.87 -20.36 6.69
N GLY A 322 -1.58 -20.80 5.65
CA GLY A 322 -1.79 -22.22 5.40
C GLY A 322 -2.35 -22.93 6.64
N ALA A 323 -1.69 -24.01 7.06
CA ALA A 323 -2.02 -24.73 8.29
C ALA A 323 -1.28 -24.22 9.55
N LEU A 324 -0.38 -23.23 9.41
CA LEU A 324 0.45 -22.75 10.52
C LEU A 324 -0.10 -21.46 11.12
N THR A 325 0.16 -21.30 12.42
CA THR A 325 -0.21 -20.09 13.18
C THR A 325 0.95 -19.60 14.02
N ALA A 326 1.01 -18.28 14.21
CA ALA A 326 1.94 -17.65 15.15
C ALA A 326 1.20 -16.55 15.93
N THR A 327 1.66 -16.26 17.15
CA THR A 327 1.08 -15.19 17.98
C THR A 327 2.07 -14.09 18.27
N LYS A 328 1.54 -12.87 18.42
CA LYS A 328 2.27 -11.69 18.92
C LYS A 328 1.39 -10.91 19.87
N THR A 329 1.93 -10.55 21.02
CA THR A 329 1.22 -9.79 22.06
C THR A 329 1.68 -8.35 22.07
N PHE A 330 0.76 -7.45 22.43
CA PHE A 330 0.98 -6.02 22.57
C PHE A 330 0.40 -5.58 23.92
N ALA A 331 1.25 -5.00 24.77
CA ALA A 331 0.81 -4.39 26.01
C ALA A 331 0.22 -3.01 25.70
N ILE A 332 -1.03 -2.78 26.08
CA ILE A 332 -1.77 -1.55 25.85
C ILE A 332 -1.94 -0.80 27.17
N SER A 333 -1.57 0.47 27.20
CA SER A 333 -1.86 1.41 28.28
C SER A 333 -2.70 2.56 27.74
N VAL A 334 -3.89 2.74 28.31
CA VAL A 334 -4.86 3.75 27.92
C VAL A 334 -4.89 4.84 28.97
N ARG A 335 -4.65 6.09 28.56
CA ARG A 335 -4.65 7.23 29.46
C ARG A 335 -6.07 7.63 29.87
N PRO A 336 -6.27 8.04 31.13
CA PRO A 336 -7.54 8.58 31.60
C PRO A 336 -7.94 9.81 30.80
N GLN A 337 -9.23 10.15 30.82
CA GLN A 337 -9.74 11.41 30.32
C GLN A 337 -9.06 12.59 31.04
N LEU A 338 -8.95 13.73 30.35
CA LEU A 338 -8.46 14.96 30.97
C LEU A 338 -9.53 15.50 31.94
N THR A 339 -9.11 16.08 33.06
CA THR A 339 -10.05 16.90 33.85
C THR A 339 -10.51 18.11 33.03
N ALA A 340 -11.62 18.72 33.42
CA ALA A 340 -12.13 19.92 32.76
C ALA A 340 -11.06 21.04 32.71
N GLU A 341 -10.28 21.21 33.78
CA GLU A 341 -9.20 22.19 33.88
C GLU A 341 -8.06 21.88 32.92
N GLN A 342 -7.63 20.62 32.87
CA GLN A 342 -6.58 20.17 31.95
C GLN A 342 -7.02 20.30 30.49
N ALA A 343 -8.28 19.96 30.19
CA ALA A 343 -8.86 20.10 28.86
C ALA A 343 -8.97 21.57 28.43
N ALA A 344 -9.47 22.45 29.31
CA ALA A 344 -9.53 23.88 29.04
C ALA A 344 -8.14 24.47 28.80
N ARG A 345 -7.15 24.08 29.62
CA ARG A 345 -5.75 24.53 29.46
C ARG A 345 -5.16 24.07 28.14
N ALA A 346 -5.28 22.78 27.82
CA ALA A 346 -4.78 22.22 26.57
C ALA A 346 -5.43 22.89 25.35
N ALA A 347 -6.74 23.17 25.42
CA ALA A 347 -7.45 23.87 24.36
C ALA A 347 -7.00 25.32 24.20
N ALA A 348 -6.77 26.06 25.30
CA ALA A 348 -6.19 27.41 25.26
C ALA A 348 -4.76 27.41 24.69
N ASP A 349 -3.92 26.46 25.10
CA ASP A 349 -2.54 26.29 24.61
C ASP A 349 -2.49 25.84 23.14
N ALA A 350 -3.57 25.27 22.60
CA ALA A 350 -3.69 24.92 21.18
C ALA A 350 -4.16 26.07 20.27
N LEU A 351 -4.66 27.18 20.84
CA LEU A 351 -5.11 28.34 20.05
C LEU A 351 -3.96 28.95 19.23
N VAL A 352 -4.24 29.31 17.98
CA VAL A 352 -3.28 29.97 17.09
C VAL A 352 -3.92 31.21 16.50
N VAL A 353 -3.22 32.34 16.60
CA VAL A 353 -3.55 33.59 15.88
C VAL A 353 -2.31 33.99 15.09
N HIS A 354 -2.49 34.20 13.79
CA HIS A 354 -1.40 34.47 12.86
C HIS A 354 -1.06 35.97 12.81
N ASN A 355 0.16 36.28 12.36
CA ASN A 355 0.62 37.63 12.04
C ASN A 355 0.65 38.64 13.20
N LEU A 356 0.67 38.17 14.45
CA LEU A 356 0.65 39.04 15.63
C LEU A 356 1.84 40.01 15.73
N GLY A 357 2.99 39.71 15.13
CA GLY A 357 4.15 40.61 15.16
C GLY A 357 4.04 41.85 14.27
N ASP A 358 3.12 41.86 13.30
CA ASP A 358 2.96 42.94 12.31
C ASP A 358 1.52 42.97 11.77
N VAL A 359 0.58 43.39 12.62
CA VAL A 359 -0.86 43.32 12.34
C VAL A 359 -1.31 44.51 11.49
N ARG A 360 -1.49 44.28 10.19
CA ARG A 360 -1.86 45.33 9.23
C ARG A 360 -3.29 45.23 8.69
N GLY A 361 -3.99 44.14 8.96
CA GLY A 361 -5.40 43.93 8.66
C GLY A 361 -6.10 43.19 9.81
N ASN A 362 -7.40 42.92 9.66
CA ASN A 362 -8.19 42.22 10.67
C ASN A 362 -7.59 40.84 11.00
N LEU A 363 -7.68 40.45 12.27
CA LEU A 363 -7.26 39.15 12.77
C LEU A 363 -8.43 38.16 12.71
N THR A 364 -8.15 36.94 12.25
CA THR A 364 -9.08 35.82 12.40
C THR A 364 -8.88 35.20 13.78
N LEU A 365 -9.80 35.48 14.70
CA LEU A 365 -9.75 34.93 16.05
C LEU A 365 -10.48 33.58 16.13
N PRO A 366 -9.87 32.53 16.72
CA PRO A 366 -10.51 31.24 16.87
C PRO A 366 -11.82 31.30 17.68
N ALA A 367 -12.90 30.75 17.11
CA ALA A 367 -14.24 30.79 17.69
C ALA A 367 -14.43 29.89 18.92
N GLN A 368 -13.46 29.01 19.24
CA GLN A 368 -13.54 28.13 20.41
C GLN A 368 -13.22 28.87 21.72
N ALA A 369 -12.86 30.15 21.65
CA ALA A 369 -12.55 31.01 22.79
C ALA A 369 -13.39 32.28 22.77
N SER A 370 -13.64 32.83 23.96
CA SER A 370 -14.06 34.23 24.10
C SER A 370 -12.84 35.12 24.20
N TRP A 371 -12.91 36.31 23.60
CA TRP A 371 -11.76 37.20 23.45
C TRP A 371 -11.99 38.52 24.16
N VAL A 372 -10.97 39.00 24.85
CA VAL A 372 -10.91 40.34 25.44
C VAL A 372 -9.67 41.04 24.90
N SER A 373 -9.83 42.30 24.50
CA SER A 373 -8.73 43.14 24.06
C SER A 373 -8.34 44.13 25.15
N SER A 374 -7.03 44.28 25.39
CA SER A 374 -6.51 45.34 26.27
C SER A 374 -6.69 46.74 25.68
N ASP A 375 -6.92 46.85 24.37
CA ASP A 375 -7.19 48.09 23.66
C ASP A 375 -8.20 47.85 22.52
N PRO A 376 -9.52 47.82 22.84
CA PRO A 376 -10.58 47.58 21.85
C PRO A 376 -10.65 48.63 20.74
N ALA A 377 -10.08 49.82 20.95
CA ALA A 377 -10.04 50.87 19.93
C ALA A 377 -8.99 50.60 18.85
N THR A 378 -7.95 49.81 19.15
CA THR A 378 -6.92 49.39 18.19
C THR A 378 -7.22 48.01 17.62
N ILE A 379 -7.60 47.03 18.45
CA ILE A 379 -8.08 45.71 18.00
C ILE A 379 -9.33 45.36 18.81
N ALA A 380 -10.47 45.25 18.15
CA ALA A 380 -11.72 44.85 18.78
C ALA A 380 -11.75 43.34 19.11
N ALA A 381 -12.67 42.93 19.98
CA ALA A 381 -12.78 41.54 20.44
C ALA A 381 -13.18 40.53 19.34
N ASP A 382 -13.69 41.01 18.21
CA ASP A 382 -13.99 40.22 17.01
C ASP A 382 -12.80 40.18 16.02
N GLY A 383 -11.67 40.82 16.35
CA GLY A 383 -10.47 40.86 15.52
C GLY A 383 -10.45 42.01 14.51
N VAL A 384 -11.42 42.93 14.52
CA VAL A 384 -11.33 44.14 13.68
C VAL A 384 -10.19 45.04 14.14
N VAL A 385 -9.32 45.45 13.19
CA VAL A 385 -8.11 46.21 13.48
C VAL A 385 -8.24 47.65 12.98
N HIS A 386 -7.99 48.60 13.88
CA HIS A 386 -7.86 50.02 13.60
C HIS A 386 -6.42 50.46 13.82
N ARG A 387 -5.72 50.73 12.71
CA ARG A 387 -4.31 51.12 12.75
C ARG A 387 -4.16 52.57 13.24
N PRO A 388 -3.10 52.89 14.01
CA PRO A 388 -2.75 54.26 14.35
C PRO A 388 -2.59 55.14 13.10
N ALA A 389 -2.84 56.43 13.22
CA ALA A 389 -2.66 57.36 12.11
C ALA A 389 -1.18 57.47 11.70
N THR A 390 -0.92 57.88 10.46
CA THR A 390 0.45 58.14 9.98
C THR A 390 1.21 59.06 10.93
N GLY A 391 2.44 58.68 11.29
CA GLY A 391 3.30 59.44 12.19
C GLY A 391 3.10 59.15 13.68
N GLN A 392 2.08 58.36 14.05
CA GLN A 392 1.95 57.83 15.41
C GLN A 392 2.84 56.61 15.62
N ALA A 393 3.13 56.28 16.88
CA ALA A 393 3.84 55.06 17.25
C ALA A 393 2.97 53.81 16.99
N ALA A 394 3.63 52.67 16.75
CA ALA A 394 2.95 51.38 16.73
C ALA A 394 2.30 51.09 18.11
N ARG A 395 1.18 50.37 18.09
CA ARG A 395 0.46 49.98 19.30
C ARG A 395 0.70 48.50 19.58
N THR A 396 0.94 48.17 20.84
CA THR A 396 0.94 46.78 21.30
C THR A 396 -0.37 46.51 22.01
N VAL A 397 -1.09 45.47 21.60
CA VAL A 397 -2.39 45.06 22.15
C VAL A 397 -2.29 43.63 22.62
N THR A 398 -2.69 43.36 23.86
CA THR A 398 -2.84 42.01 24.37
C THR A 398 -4.27 41.54 24.13
N LEU A 399 -4.42 40.46 23.40
CA LEU A 399 -5.67 39.73 23.22
C LEU A 399 -5.66 38.52 24.15
N THR A 400 -6.56 38.51 25.12
CA THR A 400 -6.74 37.40 26.06
C THR A 400 -7.86 36.51 25.57
N ALA A 401 -7.49 35.28 25.19
CA ALA A 401 -8.45 34.22 24.87
C ALA A 401 -8.84 33.48 26.14
N THR A 402 -10.13 33.19 26.33
CA THR A 402 -10.64 32.33 27.40
C THR A 402 -11.36 31.14 26.79
N VAL A 403 -10.89 29.93 27.08
CA VAL A 403 -11.55 28.69 26.68
C VAL A 403 -12.28 28.09 27.88
N THR A 404 -13.51 27.64 27.66
CA THR A 404 -14.34 26.99 28.69
C THR A 404 -14.63 25.55 28.31
N VAL A 405 -14.37 24.61 29.22
CA VAL A 405 -14.73 23.19 29.09
C VAL A 405 -15.48 22.78 30.35
N GLY A 406 -16.75 22.40 30.22
CA GLY A 406 -17.62 22.18 31.38
C GLY A 406 -17.72 23.44 32.24
N THR A 407 -17.30 23.36 33.51
CA THR A 407 -17.24 24.51 34.43
C THR A 407 -15.85 25.14 34.54
N ALA A 408 -14.82 24.54 33.94
CA ALA A 408 -13.46 25.02 34.04
C ALA A 408 -13.12 25.99 32.90
N THR A 409 -12.29 26.99 33.21
CA THR A 409 -11.82 27.99 32.25
C THR A 409 -10.30 28.06 32.27
N ALA A 410 -9.69 28.28 31.10
CA ALA A 410 -8.27 28.62 30.99
C ALA A 410 -8.08 29.79 30.04
N THR A 411 -7.10 30.63 30.34
CA THR A 411 -6.76 31.79 29.53
C THR A 411 -5.41 31.66 28.86
N ARG A 412 -5.27 32.33 27.72
CA ARG A 412 -4.00 32.52 27.01
C ARG A 412 -3.95 33.91 26.39
N ASP A 413 -2.84 34.59 26.63
CA ASP A 413 -2.57 35.90 26.07
C ASP A 413 -1.81 35.83 24.75
N PHE A 414 -2.19 36.70 23.82
CA PHE A 414 -1.56 36.91 22.53
C PHE A 414 -1.18 38.38 22.39
N THR A 415 0.10 38.65 22.15
CA THR A 415 0.60 40.03 22.00
C THR A 415 0.65 40.40 20.52
N ALA A 416 -0.22 41.32 20.11
CA ALA A 416 -0.29 41.88 18.77
C ALA A 416 0.44 43.23 18.67
N THR A 417 1.20 43.47 17.61
CA THR A 417 1.82 44.75 17.30
C THR A 417 1.18 45.33 16.03
N VAL A 418 0.55 46.49 16.16
CA VAL A 418 -0.19 47.17 15.08
C VAL A 418 0.60 48.42 14.66
N PRO A 419 1.26 48.43 13.48
CA PRO A 419 1.96 49.60 12.99
C PRO A 419 1.01 50.70 12.50
N PRO A 420 1.44 51.98 12.52
CA PRO A 420 0.67 53.09 11.98
C PRO A 420 0.42 52.94 10.48
N LEU A 421 -0.60 53.63 9.97
CA LEU A 421 -0.89 53.73 8.54
C LEU A 421 0.29 54.35 7.76
N PRO A 422 0.61 53.85 6.55
CA PRO A 422 1.63 54.46 5.72
C PRO A 422 1.23 55.90 5.33
N PRO A 423 2.20 56.77 4.98
CA PRO A 423 1.90 58.11 4.52
C PRO A 423 0.93 58.13 3.34
N ALA A 424 -0.12 58.93 3.45
CA ALA A 424 -1.06 59.15 2.36
C ALA A 424 -0.31 59.75 1.17
N ARG A 425 -0.35 59.07 0.03
CA ARG A 425 0.17 59.58 -1.24
C ARG A 425 -0.99 60.15 -2.05
N ALA A 426 -0.76 61.26 -2.75
CA ALA A 426 -1.71 61.78 -3.70
C ALA A 426 -2.03 60.70 -4.74
N LYS A 427 -3.32 60.42 -4.95
CA LYS A 427 -3.76 59.47 -5.99
C LYS A 427 -3.47 60.11 -7.34
N ALA A 428 -2.73 59.41 -8.19
CA ALA A 428 -2.37 59.90 -9.52
C ALA A 428 -3.46 59.60 -10.58
N GLY A 429 -4.28 58.58 -10.33
CA GLY A 429 -5.32 58.08 -11.23
C GLY A 429 -5.81 56.70 -10.82
N TYR A 430 -6.64 56.11 -11.67
CA TYR A 430 -7.24 54.78 -11.55
C TYR A 430 -6.52 53.82 -12.50
N LEU A 431 -6.29 52.59 -12.03
CA LEU A 431 -5.88 51.47 -12.87
C LEU A 431 -7.14 50.66 -13.16
N PHE A 432 -7.39 50.38 -14.43
CA PHE A 432 -8.42 49.46 -14.87
C PHE A 432 -7.76 48.23 -15.47
N SER A 433 -7.98 47.09 -14.81
CA SER A 433 -7.54 45.78 -15.31
C SER A 433 -8.75 45.08 -15.89
N TYR A 434 -8.64 44.57 -17.11
CA TYR A 434 -9.76 44.04 -17.87
C TYR A 434 -9.28 43.01 -18.90
N PHE A 435 -10.25 42.34 -19.54
CA PHE A 435 -10.05 41.53 -20.75
C PHE A 435 -11.03 42.05 -21.82
N THR A 436 -10.75 41.81 -23.10
CA THR A 436 -11.52 42.40 -24.21
C THR A 436 -12.61 41.48 -24.77
N GLY A 437 -12.64 40.22 -24.33
CA GLY A 437 -13.69 39.25 -24.66
C GLY A 437 -13.22 38.11 -25.57
N GLU A 438 -14.16 37.34 -26.09
CA GLU A 438 -13.95 36.09 -26.82
C GLU A 438 -13.81 36.28 -28.34
N GLY A 439 -13.70 37.53 -28.81
CA GLY A 439 -13.68 37.85 -30.24
C GLY A 439 -12.33 37.61 -30.92
N THR A 440 -11.23 37.54 -30.15
CA THR A 440 -9.86 37.40 -30.67
C THR A 440 -9.03 36.42 -29.85
N ALA A 441 -7.96 35.88 -30.47
CA ALA A 441 -7.11 34.85 -29.85
C ALA A 441 -6.42 35.29 -28.55
N ASP A 442 -6.25 36.60 -28.39
CA ASP A 442 -5.63 37.29 -27.26
C ASP A 442 -6.65 38.11 -26.44
N GLY A 443 -7.94 38.04 -26.75
CA GLY A 443 -8.95 38.87 -26.08
C GLY A 443 -9.24 38.45 -24.63
N GLU A 444 -8.93 37.20 -24.30
CA GLU A 444 -9.05 36.61 -22.96
C GLU A 444 -7.70 36.60 -22.24
N GLN A 445 -7.01 37.73 -22.27
CA GLN A 445 -5.78 38.00 -21.53
C GLN A 445 -5.95 39.28 -20.70
N ILE A 446 -5.02 39.58 -19.80
CA ILE A 446 -5.12 40.79 -18.99
C ILE A 446 -4.57 41.99 -19.76
N TYR A 447 -5.44 42.97 -19.98
CA TYR A 447 -5.13 44.30 -20.44
C TYR A 447 -5.20 45.27 -19.27
N LEU A 448 -4.44 46.36 -19.36
CA LEU A 448 -4.50 47.45 -18.41
C LEU A 448 -4.82 48.76 -19.14
N ALA A 449 -5.56 49.62 -18.46
CA ALA A 449 -5.74 51.01 -18.82
C ALA A 449 -5.52 51.88 -17.59
N VAL A 450 -5.04 53.10 -17.79
CA VAL A 450 -4.87 54.08 -16.72
C VAL A 450 -5.73 55.29 -17.00
N SER A 451 -6.33 55.86 -15.97
CA SER A 451 -7.10 57.08 -16.14
C SER A 451 -6.21 58.25 -16.57
N ARG A 452 -6.81 59.23 -17.24
CA ARG A 452 -6.18 60.53 -17.51
C ARG A 452 -6.35 61.39 -16.27
N ALA A 453 -5.25 61.61 -15.55
CA ALA A 453 -5.29 62.22 -14.21
C ALA A 453 -6.27 61.46 -13.28
N ASN A 454 -6.84 62.14 -12.29
CA ASN A 454 -7.77 61.54 -11.33
C ASN A 454 -9.23 61.54 -11.81
N ASP A 455 -9.49 61.07 -13.04
CA ASP A 455 -10.83 60.98 -13.66
C ASP A 455 -11.24 59.51 -13.87
N PRO A 456 -12.21 58.96 -13.11
CA PRO A 456 -12.62 57.56 -13.24
C PRO A 456 -13.43 57.26 -14.51
N LEU A 457 -13.74 58.24 -15.36
CA LEU A 457 -14.52 58.07 -16.59
C LEU A 457 -13.67 58.21 -17.86
N SER A 458 -12.38 58.52 -17.73
CA SER A 458 -11.51 58.81 -18.87
C SER A 458 -10.23 57.99 -18.79
N TYR A 459 -10.13 56.95 -19.62
CA TYR A 459 -8.99 56.03 -19.66
C TYR A 459 -8.17 56.15 -20.93
N ARG A 460 -6.89 55.80 -20.82
CA ARG A 460 -6.04 55.44 -21.96
C ARG A 460 -5.52 54.04 -21.74
N GLU A 461 -5.55 53.24 -22.80
CA GLU A 461 -4.91 51.93 -22.81
C GLU A 461 -3.41 52.10 -22.60
N VAL A 462 -2.82 51.17 -21.87
CA VAL A 462 -1.36 51.09 -21.77
C VAL A 462 -0.85 49.96 -22.66
N ASN A 463 0.48 49.86 -22.80
CA ASN A 463 1.12 48.81 -23.58
C ASN A 463 0.64 48.73 -25.04
N ASN A 464 0.30 49.87 -25.66
CA ASN A 464 -0.18 49.96 -27.04
C ASN A 464 -1.40 49.06 -27.33
N ALA A 465 -2.33 48.97 -26.38
CA ALA A 465 -3.54 48.13 -26.49
C ALA A 465 -3.24 46.63 -26.67
N LYS A 466 -2.09 46.17 -26.15
CA LYS A 466 -1.71 44.75 -26.14
C LYS A 466 -1.82 44.16 -24.72
N PRO A 467 -2.03 42.85 -24.58
CA PRO A 467 -2.03 42.17 -23.28
C PRO A 467 -0.78 42.51 -22.46
N VAL A 468 -0.98 42.80 -21.18
CA VAL A 468 0.08 43.05 -20.19
C VAL A 468 0.48 41.77 -19.47
N LEU A 469 -0.49 40.89 -19.19
CA LEU A 469 -0.22 39.56 -18.64
C LEU A 469 -0.88 38.50 -19.51
N THR A 470 -0.11 37.45 -19.80
CA THR A 470 -0.57 36.28 -20.55
C THR A 470 -0.28 34.99 -19.81
N SER A 471 -1.15 33.99 -19.94
CA SER A 471 -0.91 32.67 -19.35
C SER A 471 -0.41 31.65 -20.39
N SER A 472 0.59 30.85 -19.99
CA SER A 472 0.98 29.62 -20.69
C SER A 472 0.49 28.35 -19.98
N LEU A 473 -0.21 28.53 -18.87
CA LEU A 473 -0.69 27.48 -17.97
C LEU A 473 -2.20 27.27 -18.16
N GLY A 474 -2.65 26.04 -17.88
CA GLY A 474 -4.05 25.61 -17.97
C GLY A 474 -4.71 25.89 -19.33
N THR A 475 -5.88 26.54 -19.32
CA THR A 475 -6.63 26.86 -20.55
C THR A 475 -5.97 27.99 -21.35
N LYS A 476 -4.98 28.66 -20.75
CA LYS A 476 -4.22 29.79 -21.29
C LYS A 476 -5.04 31.08 -21.42
N GLY A 477 -6.21 31.17 -20.78
CA GLY A 477 -6.97 32.40 -20.65
C GLY A 477 -6.78 33.07 -19.30
N LEU A 478 -7.02 34.38 -19.22
CA LEU A 478 -7.01 35.15 -17.97
C LEU A 478 -8.18 36.14 -18.02
N ARG A 479 -9.25 35.83 -17.28
CA ARG A 479 -10.53 36.57 -17.30
C ARG A 479 -10.88 37.14 -15.92
N ASP A 480 -11.86 38.05 -15.91
CA ASP A 480 -12.48 38.60 -14.70
C ASP A 480 -11.48 39.06 -13.63
N PRO A 481 -10.52 39.94 -13.98
CA PRO A 481 -9.46 40.32 -13.06
C PRO A 481 -10.02 41.06 -11.84
N PHE A 482 -9.59 40.63 -10.66
CA PHE A 482 -9.88 41.29 -9.40
C PHE A 482 -8.58 41.73 -8.73
N ILE A 483 -8.48 43.03 -8.44
CA ILE A 483 -7.31 43.62 -7.78
C ILE A 483 -7.62 43.79 -6.29
N ILE A 484 -6.79 43.17 -5.46
CA ILE A 484 -6.86 43.25 -4.01
C ILE A 484 -5.63 44.00 -3.52
N ARG A 485 -5.85 45.04 -2.72
CA ARG A 485 -4.74 45.69 -2.02
C ARG A 485 -4.32 44.80 -0.86
N SER A 486 -3.01 44.61 -0.72
CA SER A 486 -2.47 43.90 0.44
C SER A 486 -2.87 44.62 1.75
N PRO A 487 -3.13 43.90 2.86
CA PRO A 487 -3.37 44.52 4.16
C PRO A 487 -2.26 45.50 4.57
N GLU A 488 -1.03 45.23 4.12
CA GLU A 488 0.14 46.08 4.29
C GLU A 488 -0.02 47.47 3.64
N GLY A 489 -0.83 47.55 2.59
CA GLY A 489 -1.07 48.75 1.79
C GLY A 489 0.02 49.06 0.76
N ASP A 490 1.09 48.25 0.71
CA ASP A 490 2.28 48.43 -0.11
C ASP A 490 2.27 47.62 -1.42
N LYS A 491 1.39 46.63 -1.53
CA LYS A 491 1.26 45.75 -2.69
C LYS A 491 -0.18 45.66 -3.15
N PHE A 492 -0.32 45.20 -4.38
CA PHE A 492 -1.58 44.73 -4.92
C PHE A 492 -1.38 43.32 -5.45
N TYR A 493 -2.36 42.47 -5.21
CA TYR A 493 -2.48 41.16 -5.81
C TYR A 493 -3.57 41.24 -6.86
N GLN A 494 -3.35 40.62 -8.02
CA GLN A 494 -4.39 40.42 -9.00
C GLN A 494 -4.69 38.94 -9.11
N ILE A 495 -5.98 38.61 -9.01
CA ILE A 495 -6.50 37.27 -9.25
C ILE A 495 -7.28 37.34 -10.57
N ALA A 496 -7.15 36.32 -11.40
CA ALA A 496 -7.88 36.19 -12.66
C ALA A 496 -8.26 34.72 -12.86
N THR A 497 -9.37 34.49 -13.54
CA THR A 497 -9.90 33.15 -13.86
C THR A 497 -9.11 32.56 -15.03
N ASP A 498 -8.59 31.34 -14.87
CA ASP A 498 -7.98 30.58 -15.95
C ASP A 498 -9.06 29.94 -16.81
N LEU A 499 -9.51 30.65 -17.84
CA LEU A 499 -10.53 30.17 -18.76
C LEU A 499 -10.36 30.81 -20.15
N LYS A 500 -10.35 29.97 -21.20
CA LYS A 500 -10.29 30.38 -22.60
C LYS A 500 -11.45 29.77 -23.40
N ILE A 501 -12.31 30.64 -23.92
CA ILE A 501 -13.49 30.33 -24.73
C ILE A 501 -13.20 30.52 -26.23
N TYR A 502 -12.28 31.42 -26.58
CA TYR A 502 -11.94 31.68 -27.98
C TYR A 502 -11.47 30.39 -28.67
N GLY A 503 -12.21 29.99 -29.70
CA GLY A 503 -11.89 28.85 -30.57
C GLY A 503 -12.48 27.49 -30.15
N ASN A 504 -12.98 27.33 -28.91
CA ASN A 504 -13.57 26.07 -28.43
C ASN A 504 -15.00 26.21 -27.87
N GLY A 505 -15.40 27.38 -27.35
CA GLY A 505 -16.75 27.63 -26.82
C GLY A 505 -17.10 26.92 -25.50
N ASP A 506 -16.12 26.33 -24.81
CA ASP A 506 -16.34 25.44 -23.67
C ASP A 506 -16.23 26.18 -22.33
N TRP A 507 -17.36 26.30 -21.64
CA TRP A 507 -17.47 26.99 -20.35
C TRP A 507 -17.15 26.11 -19.13
N ASP A 508 -17.03 24.79 -19.33
CA ASP A 508 -16.78 23.83 -18.26
C ASP A 508 -15.28 23.45 -18.14
N ALA A 509 -14.41 24.15 -18.87
CA ALA A 509 -12.98 23.85 -18.98
C ALA A 509 -12.10 24.44 -17.85
N SER A 510 -12.67 25.19 -16.90
CA SER A 510 -11.97 25.92 -15.83
C SER A 510 -11.56 25.06 -14.63
#